data_AF-A0A7W1PV21-F1
#
_entry.id   AF-A0A7W1PV21-F1
#
_cell.length_a   1.000
_cell.length_b   1.000
_cell.length_c   1.000
_cell.angle_alpha   90.00
_cell.angle_beta   90.00
_cell.angle_gamma   90.00
#
_symmetry.space_group_name_H-M   'P 1'
#
loop_
_entity.id
_entity.type
_entity.pdbx_description
1 polymer ?
#
loop_
_entity_poly.entity_id
_entity_poly.type
_entity_poly.pdbx_seq_one_letter_code
_entity_poly.pdbx_strand_id
1 'polypeptide(L)'
;AAPYIPTSIINFSLNYGYKAFMIGANYNMVGAQYTDYLNFNNETGEGAIGKLKAFKTIDLNASYALSHSKNKFVKGMTLFVAAKNITNEVFMASRLHRVSSGIMPGGFRQVNAGVRVNI
;
A
#
# COMPACT_ATOMS: atom_id res chain seq x y z
N ALA A 1 -5.19 19.29 16.64
CA ALA A 1 -5.69 18.93 15.30
C ALA A 1 -6.93 18.07 15.47
N ALA A 2 -7.78 17.94 14.45
CA ALA A 2 -8.85 16.94 14.52
C ALA A 2 -8.27 15.52 14.32
N PRO A 3 -8.87 14.47 14.93
CA PRO A 3 -8.41 13.10 14.82
C PRO A 3 -8.37 12.60 13.37
N TYR A 4 -7.41 11.73 13.05
CA TYR A 4 -7.27 11.09 11.74
C TYR A 4 -7.10 12.04 10.56
N ILE A 5 -6.59 13.24 10.84
CA ILE A 5 -6.20 14.20 9.81
C ILE A 5 -4.66 14.21 9.72
N PRO A 6 -4.07 13.56 8.71
CA PRO A 6 -2.63 13.57 8.51
C PRO A 6 -2.16 14.95 8.06
N THR A 7 -0.97 15.34 8.54
CA THR A 7 -0.37 16.64 8.16
C THR A 7 -0.06 16.74 6.67
N SER A 8 0.20 15.60 6.03
CA SER A 8 0.49 15.50 4.60
C SER A 8 0.21 14.09 4.10
N ILE A 9 -0.22 13.99 2.84
CA ILE A 9 -0.30 12.73 2.12
C ILE A 9 0.44 12.95 0.80
N ILE A 10 1.44 12.11 0.53
CA ILE A 10 2.24 12.19 -0.69
C ILE A 10 2.13 10.86 -1.41
N ASN A 11 1.71 10.90 -2.66
CA ASN A 11 1.72 9.75 -3.55
C ASN A 11 2.53 10.11 -4.80
N PHE A 12 3.57 9.34 -5.06
CA PHE A 12 4.39 9.48 -6.25
C PHE A 12 4.37 8.16 -7.01
N SER A 13 4.01 8.22 -8.29
CA SER A 13 3.88 7.05 -9.16
C SER A 13 4.76 7.22 -10.39
N LEU A 14 5.66 6.28 -10.61
CA LEU A 14 6.44 6.16 -11.83
C LEU A 14 6.00 4.91 -12.57
N ASN A 15 5.58 5.05 -13.82
CA ASN A 15 5.24 3.93 -14.69
C ASN A 15 6.03 4.02 -15.98
N TYR A 16 6.61 2.91 -16.41
CA TYR A 16 7.35 2.81 -17.66
C TYR A 16 6.85 1.61 -18.46
N GLY A 17 6.45 1.86 -19.70
CA GLY A 17 6.00 0.85 -20.64
C GLY A 17 6.92 0.80 -21.84
N TYR A 18 7.37 -0.40 -22.22
CA TYR A 18 8.10 -0.64 -23.46
C TYR A 18 7.65 -1.95 -24.11
N LYS A 19 7.07 -1.83 -25.32
CA LYS A 19 6.49 -2.96 -26.07
C LYS A 19 5.49 -3.74 -25.20
N ALA A 20 5.75 -5.02 -24.98
CA ALA A 20 4.92 -5.92 -24.19
C ALA A 20 5.14 -5.79 -22.67
N PHE A 21 6.16 -5.03 -22.23
CA PHE A 21 6.54 -4.94 -20.83
C PHE A 21 6.05 -3.64 -20.21
N MET A 22 5.51 -3.72 -18.99
CA MET A 22 5.21 -2.55 -18.16
C MET A 22 5.77 -2.77 -16.76
N ILE A 23 6.35 -1.72 -16.19
CA ILE A 23 6.75 -1.65 -14.79
C ILE A 23 6.20 -0.39 -14.16
N GLY A 24 5.92 -0.48 -12.87
CA GLY A 24 5.46 0.62 -12.06
C GLY A 24 6.07 0.58 -10.68
N ALA A 25 6.32 1.76 -10.13
CA ALA A 25 6.73 1.98 -8.75
C ALA A 25 5.86 3.07 -8.14
N ASN A 26 5.32 2.82 -6.95
CA ASN A 26 4.54 3.79 -6.20
C ASN A 26 5.21 4.02 -4.84
N TYR A 27 5.42 5.28 -4.50
CA TYR A 27 5.82 5.72 -3.18
C TYR A 27 4.62 6.39 -2.53
N ASN A 28 4.19 5.87 -1.38
CA ASN A 28 3.11 6.45 -0.59
C ASN A 28 3.68 6.89 0.76
N MET A 29 3.38 8.10 1.20
CA MET A 29 3.74 8.59 2.52
C MET A 29 2.53 9.26 3.17
N VAL A 30 2.28 8.91 4.42
CA VAL A 30 1.24 9.52 5.25
C VAL A 30 1.92 10.16 6.46
N GLY A 31 1.67 11.45 6.66
CA GLY A 31 2.18 12.22 7.78
C GLY A 31 1.60 11.75 9.11
N ALA A 32 2.23 12.18 10.21
CA ALA A 32 1.76 11.83 11.54
C ALA A 32 0.37 12.43 11.81
N GLN A 33 -0.43 11.74 12.61
CA GLN A 33 -1.78 12.17 12.98
C GLN A 33 -2.11 11.75 14.40
N TYR A 34 -3.10 12.41 15.00
CA TYR A 34 -3.63 12.05 16.32
C TYR A 34 -4.89 11.22 16.16
N THR A 35 -5.18 10.34 17.12
CA THR A 35 -6.40 9.52 17.10
C THR A 35 -7.50 10.07 18.00
N ASP A 36 -7.26 11.19 18.68
CA ASP A 36 -8.14 11.81 19.66
C ASP A 36 -8.10 13.35 19.57
N TYR A 37 -9.12 14.01 20.12
CA TYR A 37 -9.25 15.47 20.06
C TYR A 37 -8.28 16.21 21.00
N LEU A 38 -7.80 15.55 22.05
CA LEU A 38 -6.84 16.10 23.02
C LEU A 38 -5.40 16.01 22.49
N ASN A 39 -5.18 15.31 21.36
CA ASN A 39 -3.90 15.19 20.66
C ASN A 39 -2.80 14.58 21.55
N PHE A 40 -3.10 13.45 22.21
CA PHE A 40 -2.12 12.79 23.05
C PHE A 40 -0.94 12.26 22.23
N ASN A 41 0.28 12.62 22.63
CA ASN A 41 1.49 12.05 22.04
C ASN A 41 1.73 10.62 22.52
N ASN A 42 1.48 10.38 23.81
CA ASN A 42 1.71 9.09 24.44
C ASN A 42 0.57 8.13 24.12
N GLU A 43 0.94 6.86 24.06
CA GLU A 43 0.01 5.76 23.87
C GLU A 43 -0.60 5.34 25.20
N THR A 44 -1.92 5.15 25.22
CA THR A 44 -2.63 4.54 26.36
C THR A 44 -2.31 3.06 26.48
N GLY A 45 -2.43 2.47 27.67
CA GLY A 45 -2.18 1.03 27.90
C GLY A 45 -2.98 0.08 26.99
N GLU A 46 -4.20 0.46 26.63
CA GLU A 46 -5.07 -0.28 25.70
C GLU A 46 -4.76 -0.02 24.20
N GLY A 47 -3.82 0.87 23.89
CA GLY A 47 -3.44 1.22 22.52
C GLY A 47 -4.53 1.95 21.70
N ALA A 48 -5.60 2.42 22.33
CA ALA A 48 -6.72 3.10 21.67
C ALA A 48 -6.41 4.55 21.27
N ILE A 49 -5.63 5.23 22.09
CA ILE A 49 -5.34 6.66 21.98
C ILE A 49 -3.83 6.85 21.88
N GLY A 50 -3.42 7.81 21.05
CA GLY A 50 -2.05 8.26 20.92
C GLY A 50 -1.75 8.77 19.53
N LYS A 51 -0.49 9.16 19.31
CA LYS A 51 -0.04 9.60 18.00
C LYS A 51 0.19 8.40 17.07
N LEU A 52 -0.37 8.47 15.87
CA LEU A 52 0.03 7.62 14.75
C LEU A 52 1.26 8.26 14.10
N LYS A 53 2.38 7.52 14.13
CA LYS A 53 3.62 7.95 13.49
C LYS A 53 3.43 8.01 11.97
N ALA A 54 4.16 8.93 11.34
CA ALA A 54 4.22 8.96 9.88
C ALA A 54 4.80 7.64 9.38
N PHE A 55 4.31 7.18 8.23
CA PHE A 55 4.80 5.98 7.58
C PHE A 55 4.93 6.20 6.08
N LYS A 56 5.72 5.34 5.45
CA LYS A 56 5.85 5.27 4.01
C LYS A 56 5.80 3.82 3.53
N THR A 57 5.36 3.64 2.30
CA THR A 57 5.36 2.34 1.65
C THR A 57 5.83 2.51 0.22
N ILE A 58 6.54 1.50 -0.27
CA ILE A 58 6.93 1.40 -1.68
C ILE A 58 6.25 0.17 -2.25
N ASP A 59 5.49 0.37 -3.31
CA ASP A 59 4.85 -0.71 -4.07
C ASP A 59 5.51 -0.80 -5.44
N LEU A 60 5.76 -2.02 -5.90
CA LEU A 60 6.27 -2.29 -7.24
C LEU A 60 5.26 -3.14 -8.02
N ASN A 61 5.18 -2.94 -9.32
CA ASN A 61 4.45 -3.82 -10.20
C ASN A 61 5.21 -4.02 -11.51
N ALA A 62 5.04 -5.21 -12.10
CA ALA A 62 5.54 -5.53 -13.41
C ALA A 62 4.49 -6.38 -14.15
N SER A 63 4.38 -6.20 -15.45
CA SER A 63 3.54 -7.04 -16.29
C SER A 63 4.14 -7.24 -17.67
N TYR A 64 3.81 -8.39 -18.27
CA TYR A 64 4.27 -8.77 -19.60
C TYR A 64 3.12 -9.35 -20.42
N ALA A 65 2.81 -8.69 -21.53
CA ALA A 65 1.75 -9.07 -22.44
C ALA A 65 2.26 -10.06 -23.51
N LEU A 66 1.70 -11.26 -23.54
CA LEU A 66 2.01 -12.32 -24.51
C LEU A 66 1.28 -12.12 -25.86
N SER A 67 0.89 -10.90 -26.20
CA SER A 67 0.12 -10.55 -27.40
C SER A 67 0.81 -10.92 -28.72
N HIS A 68 2.14 -11.01 -28.72
CA HIS A 68 2.95 -11.35 -29.90
C HIS A 68 3.34 -12.83 -29.97
N SER A 69 2.83 -13.67 -29.05
CA SER A 69 3.12 -15.10 -29.07
C SER A 69 2.52 -15.77 -30.31
N LYS A 70 3.30 -16.63 -30.97
CA LYS A 70 2.82 -17.46 -32.09
C LYS A 70 1.85 -18.56 -31.65
N ASN A 71 1.83 -18.87 -30.36
CA ASN A 71 0.94 -19.88 -29.79
C ASN A 71 -0.43 -19.27 -29.47
N LYS A 72 -1.48 -19.77 -30.14
CA LYS A 72 -2.87 -19.30 -30.02
C LYS A 72 -3.44 -19.42 -28.59
N PHE A 73 -2.97 -20.37 -27.78
CA PHE A 73 -3.47 -20.58 -26.42
C PHE A 73 -2.95 -19.55 -25.41
N VAL A 74 -1.79 -18.96 -25.67
CA VAL A 74 -1.17 -17.95 -24.78
C VAL A 74 -1.26 -16.52 -25.35
N LYS A 75 -1.71 -16.39 -26.60
CA LYS A 75 -1.97 -15.10 -27.24
C LYS A 75 -3.13 -14.42 -26.51
N GLY A 76 -2.91 -13.20 -26.02
CA GLY A 76 -3.90 -12.45 -25.24
C GLY A 76 -3.78 -12.61 -23.72
N MET A 77 -2.81 -13.39 -23.23
CA MET A 77 -2.49 -13.46 -21.80
C MET A 77 -1.51 -12.36 -21.40
N THR A 78 -1.69 -11.78 -20.22
CA THR A 78 -0.74 -10.88 -19.58
C THR A 78 -0.35 -11.46 -18.23
N LEU A 79 0.94 -11.75 -18.06
CA LEU A 79 1.50 -12.12 -16.77
C LEU A 79 1.71 -10.85 -15.95
N PHE A 80 1.38 -10.87 -14.67
CA PHE A 80 1.64 -9.74 -13.78
C PHE A 80 2.16 -10.19 -12.43
N VAL A 81 2.96 -9.33 -11.82
CA VAL A 81 3.40 -9.42 -10.43
C VAL A 81 3.28 -8.03 -9.80
N ALA A 82 2.79 -7.98 -8.57
CA ALA A 82 2.66 -6.77 -7.78
C ALA A 82 3.15 -7.06 -6.37
N ALA A 83 4.11 -6.27 -5.91
CA ALA A 83 4.60 -6.26 -4.55
C ALA A 83 4.10 -5.00 -3.84
N LYS A 84 3.37 -5.16 -2.75
CA LYS A 84 2.97 -4.06 -1.87
C LYS A 84 3.87 -4.00 -0.65
N ASN A 85 4.19 -2.79 -0.19
CA ASN A 85 5.07 -2.55 0.97
C ASN A 85 6.38 -3.37 0.89
N ILE A 86 7.14 -3.20 -0.20
CA ILE A 86 8.32 -4.03 -0.49
C ILE A 86 9.43 -3.86 0.56
N THR A 87 9.49 -2.70 1.20
CA THR A 87 10.40 -2.40 2.31
C THR A 87 10.01 -3.10 3.61
N ASN A 88 8.82 -3.72 3.65
CA ASN A 88 8.24 -4.35 4.84
C ASN A 88 8.17 -3.38 6.02
N GLU A 89 7.76 -2.14 5.76
CA GLU A 89 7.57 -1.14 6.79
C GLU A 89 6.42 -1.57 7.71
N VAL A 90 6.71 -1.71 9.00
CA VAL A 90 5.71 -2.03 10.02
C VAL A 90 5.18 -0.72 10.58
N PHE A 91 3.91 -0.44 10.33
CA PHE A 91 3.27 0.80 10.78
C PHE A 91 1.88 0.55 11.34
N MET A 92 1.37 1.52 12.08
CA MET A 92 0.01 1.52 12.61
C MET A 92 -0.86 2.32 11.65
N ALA A 93 -1.85 1.68 11.03
CA ALA A 93 -2.74 2.36 10.09
C ALA A 93 -3.84 3.13 10.82
N SER A 94 -4.34 2.57 11.91
CA SER A 94 -5.39 3.19 12.74
C SER A 94 -5.36 2.65 14.17
N ARG A 95 -6.16 3.27 15.04
CA ARG A 95 -6.51 2.74 16.36
C ARG A 95 -8.02 2.59 16.43
N LEU A 96 -8.52 1.44 16.88
CA LEU A 96 -9.96 1.29 17.05
C LEU A 96 -10.38 1.97 18.35
N HIS A 97 -11.37 2.86 18.28
CA HIS A 97 -11.91 3.60 19.42
C HIS A 97 -13.38 3.21 19.65
N ARG A 98 -13.65 1.91 19.86
CA ARG A 98 -14.97 1.33 20.18
C ARG A 98 -14.80 0.08 21.08
N VAL A 99 -15.82 -0.77 21.17
CA VAL A 99 -15.97 -1.94 22.09
C VAL A 99 -14.73 -2.85 22.13
N SER A 100 -14.02 -3.02 21.02
CA SER A 100 -12.66 -3.55 21.01
C SER A 100 -11.73 -2.39 20.67
N SER A 101 -10.92 -1.95 21.61
CA SER A 101 -9.95 -0.87 21.38
C SER A 101 -8.55 -1.44 21.16
N GLY A 102 -7.74 -0.78 20.33
CA GLY A 102 -6.37 -1.23 20.10
C GLY A 102 -5.73 -0.77 18.80
N ILE A 103 -4.47 -1.17 18.63
CA ILE A 103 -3.63 -0.85 17.48
C ILE A 103 -4.05 -1.72 16.29
N MET A 104 -4.33 -1.10 15.15
CA MET A 104 -4.55 -1.81 13.88
C MET A 104 -3.29 -1.69 13.01
N PRO A 105 -2.57 -2.80 12.77
CA PRO A 105 -1.38 -2.76 11.92
C PRO A 105 -1.78 -2.46 10.47
N GLY A 106 -0.91 -1.75 9.77
CA GLY A 106 -1.00 -1.53 8.34
C GLY A 106 -0.68 -2.79 7.53
N GLY A 107 -0.87 -2.70 6.21
CA GLY A 107 -0.58 -3.80 5.30
C GLY A 107 0.90 -4.19 5.35
N PHE A 108 1.17 -5.47 5.61
CA PHE A 108 2.51 -6.06 5.56
C PHE A 108 2.99 -6.25 4.12
N ARG A 109 4.25 -6.65 3.94
CA ARG A 109 4.79 -6.96 2.62
C ARG A 109 4.02 -8.10 1.95
N GLN A 110 3.39 -7.82 0.82
CA GLN A 110 2.60 -8.80 0.06
C GLN A 110 3.10 -8.87 -1.37
N VAL A 111 3.22 -10.08 -1.92
CA VAL A 111 3.56 -10.31 -3.32
C VAL A 111 2.46 -11.12 -3.96
N ASN A 112 1.79 -10.53 -4.94
CA ASN A 112 0.70 -11.13 -5.69
C ASN A 112 1.15 -11.30 -7.14
N ALA A 113 0.94 -12.48 -7.70
CA ALA A 113 1.19 -12.74 -9.10
C ALA A 113 -0.03 -13.42 -9.72
N GLY A 114 -0.20 -13.25 -11.02
CA GLY A 114 -1.30 -13.86 -11.71
C GLY A 114 -1.22 -13.69 -13.22
N VAL A 115 -2.24 -14.22 -13.87
CA VAL A 115 -2.42 -14.11 -15.31
C VAL A 115 -3.75 -13.42 -15.57
N ARG A 116 -3.72 -12.38 -16.39
CA ARG A 116 -4.93 -11.76 -16.95
C ARG A 116 -5.13 -12.32 -18.34
N VAL A 117 -6.33 -12.82 -18.62
CA VAL A 117 -6.72 -13.28 -19.96
C VAL A 117 -7.64 -12.24 -20.56
N ASN A 118 -7.25 -11.64 -21.68
CA ASN A 118 -8.13 -10.81 -22.48
C ASN A 118 -8.70 -11.69 -23.59
N ILE A 119 -9.97 -12.09 -23.43
CA ILE A 119 -10.75 -12.83 -24.44
C ILE A 119 -11.23 -11.86 -25.50
#